data_AF-A0A0S8JU88-F1
#
_entry.id   AF-A0A0S8JU88-F1
#
_cell.length_a   1.000
_cell.length_b   1.000
_cell.length_c   1.000
_cell.angle_alpha   90.00
_cell.angle_beta   90.00
_cell.angle_gamma   90.00
#
_symmetry.space_group_name_H-M   'P 1'
#
loop_
_entity.id
_entity.type
_entity.pdbx_description
1 polymer ?
#
loop_
_entity_poly.entity_id
_entity_poly.type
_entity_poly.pdbx_seq_one_letter_code
_entity_poly.pdbx_strand_id
1 'polypeptide(L)'
;GCPPFKDRENPENYDYSSWPRNSDEQHREKIILPADFRTTAHNREEKAYVYWGEGGFSWSIPYFVGLAVLAWSLDEELTIEEICRLIKETKTKTFDGRYVVNPLGFIEAVKKLQE
;
A
#
# COMPACT_ATOMS: atom_id res chain seq x y z
N GLY A 1 4.71 7.71 -2.10
CA GLY A 1 3.42 7.73 -1.36
C GLY A 1 2.46 8.75 -1.96
N CYS A 2 1.34 9.09 -1.29
CA CYS A 2 0.47 10.20 -1.69
C CYS A 2 0.74 11.43 -0.80
N PRO A 3 1.18 12.58 -1.36
CA PRO A 3 1.41 13.81 -0.60
C PRO A 3 0.19 14.24 0.23
N PRO A 4 0.39 14.86 1.42
CA PRO A 4 -0.68 15.10 2.38
C PRO A 4 -1.75 16.11 1.90
N PHE A 5 -1.45 16.91 0.89
CA PHE A 5 -2.36 17.90 0.29
C PHE A 5 -3.11 17.36 -0.94
N LYS A 6 -2.90 16.09 -1.31
CA LYS A 6 -3.61 15.40 -2.39
C LYS A 6 -4.62 14.41 -1.83
N ASP A 7 -5.59 14.05 -2.67
CA ASP A 7 -6.59 13.04 -2.35
C ASP A 7 -5.95 11.64 -2.31
N ARG A 8 -6.08 10.94 -1.18
CA ARG A 8 -5.55 9.59 -0.97
C ARG A 8 -6.42 8.50 -1.59
N GLU A 9 -7.67 8.80 -1.91
CA GLU A 9 -8.59 7.90 -2.59
C GLU A 9 -8.37 7.89 -4.11
N ASN A 10 -7.70 8.91 -4.65
CA ASN A 10 -7.31 8.94 -6.05
C ASN A 10 -5.93 8.27 -6.25
N PRO A 11 -5.85 7.10 -6.91
CA PRO A 11 -4.59 6.39 -7.15
C PRO A 11 -3.60 7.17 -8.02
N GLU A 12 -4.07 8.11 -8.85
CA GLU A 12 -3.21 8.96 -9.67
C GLU A 12 -2.29 9.87 -8.84
N ASN A 13 -2.64 10.13 -7.57
CA ASN A 13 -1.88 10.98 -6.67
C ASN A 13 -0.69 10.29 -6.00
N TYR A 14 -0.56 8.96 -6.15
CA TYR A 14 0.56 8.21 -5.59
C TYR A 14 1.78 8.28 -6.50
N ASP A 15 2.93 8.44 -5.88
CA ASP A 15 4.22 8.47 -6.55
C ASP A 15 5.18 7.44 -5.92
N TYR A 16 6.18 7.04 -6.68
CA TYR A 16 7.27 6.20 -6.21
C TYR A 16 8.17 6.98 -5.24
N SER A 17 8.74 6.29 -4.26
CA SER A 17 9.62 6.96 -3.27
C SER A 17 10.90 7.47 -3.95
N SER A 18 11.53 8.51 -3.38
CA SER A 18 12.80 9.10 -3.85
C SER A 18 14.04 8.27 -3.50
N TRP A 19 13.94 7.40 -2.50
CA TRP A 19 15.05 6.61 -1.97
C TRP A 19 15.61 5.48 -2.88
N PRO A 20 14.85 4.84 -3.79
CA PRO A 20 15.33 3.82 -4.73
C PRO A 20 16.32 4.34 -5.80
N ARG A 21 17.10 5.38 -5.49
CA ARG A 21 18.00 6.11 -6.40
C ARG A 21 18.78 5.12 -7.28
N ASN A 22 18.54 5.22 -8.58
CA ASN A 22 19.18 4.47 -9.68
C ASN A 22 18.62 3.08 -10.06
N SER A 23 17.51 2.61 -9.47
CA SER A 23 16.85 1.34 -9.90
C SER A 23 15.40 1.51 -10.34
N ASP A 24 14.97 2.74 -10.60
CA ASP A 24 13.57 3.07 -10.85
C ASP A 24 12.93 2.31 -12.03
N GLU A 25 13.62 2.27 -13.18
CA GLU A 25 13.19 1.49 -14.34
C GLU A 25 13.10 -0.02 -14.05
N GLN A 26 13.99 -0.55 -13.21
CA GLN A 26 14.02 -1.97 -12.83
C GLN A 26 12.83 -2.38 -11.95
N HIS A 27 12.07 -1.41 -11.45
CA HIS A 27 10.94 -1.62 -10.54
C HIS A 27 9.61 -1.13 -11.11
N ARG A 28 9.55 -0.73 -12.38
CA ARG A 28 8.32 -0.20 -12.99
C ARG A 28 7.15 -1.18 -13.01
N GLU A 29 7.46 -2.47 -13.06
CA GLU A 29 6.47 -3.58 -13.00
C GLU A 29 6.06 -3.96 -11.57
N LYS A 30 6.70 -3.38 -10.54
CA LYS A 30 6.36 -3.65 -9.13
C LYS A 30 5.13 -2.86 -8.73
N ILE A 31 4.39 -3.41 -7.76
CA ILE A 31 3.22 -2.75 -7.18
C ILE A 31 3.69 -1.85 -6.05
N ILE A 32 3.37 -0.56 -6.15
CA ILE A 32 3.63 0.42 -5.10
C ILE A 32 2.65 0.19 -3.95
N LEU A 33 3.20 0.21 -2.74
CA LEU A 33 2.49 0.23 -1.49
C LEU A 33 2.83 1.53 -0.72
N PRO A 34 1.87 2.16 -0.02
CA PRO A 34 2.15 3.38 0.73
C PRO A 34 3.21 3.20 1.81
N ALA A 35 4.25 4.04 1.77
CA ALA A 35 5.36 4.06 2.73
C ALA A 35 5.70 5.49 3.22
N ASP A 36 5.50 6.50 2.37
CA ASP A 36 5.75 7.92 2.66
C ASP A 36 4.48 8.64 3.16
N PHE A 37 4.66 9.87 3.64
CA PHE A 37 3.59 10.80 4.04
C PHE A 37 2.62 10.22 5.09
N ARG A 38 3.18 9.55 6.11
CA ARG A 38 2.42 8.86 7.15
C ARG A 38 2.72 9.40 8.54
N THR A 39 1.71 9.36 9.39
CA THR A 39 1.85 9.64 10.82
C THR A 39 1.97 8.33 11.59
N THR A 40 2.94 8.22 12.49
CA THR A 40 3.09 7.06 13.39
C THR A 40 3.10 7.53 14.84
N ALA A 41 2.91 6.61 15.79
CA ALA A 41 3.24 6.88 17.18
C ALA A 41 4.71 7.31 17.31
N HIS A 42 4.99 8.22 18.24
CA HIS A 42 6.35 8.63 18.58
C HIS A 42 7.07 7.47 19.30
N ASN A 43 8.34 7.23 18.96
CA ASN A 43 9.10 6.09 19.50
C ASN A 43 9.75 6.37 20.87
N ARG A 44 9.60 7.58 21.41
CA ARG A 44 10.19 7.98 22.70
C ARG A 44 9.21 8.62 23.67
N GLU A 45 8.05 9.04 23.19
CA GLU A 45 7.07 9.81 23.99
C GLU A 45 5.75 9.06 23.96
N GLU A 46 5.18 8.83 25.14
CA GLU A 46 3.99 7.99 25.31
C GLU A 46 2.74 8.56 24.61
N LYS A 47 2.62 9.89 24.54
CA LYS A 47 1.45 10.60 24.02
C LYS A 47 1.83 11.58 22.92
N ALA A 48 2.59 11.11 21.95
CA ALA A 48 2.98 11.91 20.79
C ALA A 48 2.93 11.11 19.49
N TYR A 49 2.87 11.86 18.38
CA TYR A 49 2.91 11.33 17.02
C TYR A 49 4.01 12.02 16.22
N VAL A 50 4.59 11.29 15.27
CA VAL A 50 5.56 11.84 14.30
C VAL A 50 4.97 11.74 12.92
N TYR A 51 5.03 12.84 12.17
CA TYR A 51 4.76 12.84 10.75
C TYR A 51 6.05 12.60 9.96
N TRP A 52 6.02 11.62 9.06
CA TRP A 52 7.14 11.26 8.21
C TRP A 52 6.83 11.62 6.76
N GLY A 53 7.57 12.60 6.23
CA GLY A 53 7.48 12.98 4.81
C GLY A 53 8.03 11.91 3.87
N GLU A 54 9.05 11.17 4.31
CA GLU A 54 9.69 10.09 3.55
C GLU A 54 9.78 8.84 4.43
N GLY A 55 9.48 7.67 3.85
CA GLY A 55 9.61 6.37 4.48
C GLY A 55 10.65 5.48 3.78
N GLY A 56 10.86 4.27 4.29
CA GLY A 56 11.70 3.26 3.66
C GLY A 56 10.89 2.13 3.01
N PHE A 57 11.53 1.24 2.25
CA PHE A 57 10.85 0.05 1.70
C PHE A 57 10.19 -0.81 2.79
N SER A 58 10.83 -0.98 3.95
CA SER A 58 10.24 -1.75 5.06
C SER A 58 8.95 -1.12 5.59
N TRP A 59 8.68 0.15 5.27
CA TRP A 59 7.52 0.87 5.76
C TRP A 59 6.26 0.57 4.96
N SER A 60 6.38 -0.06 3.79
CA SER A 60 5.22 -0.61 3.09
C SER A 60 4.72 -1.93 3.68
N ILE A 61 5.55 -2.64 4.45
CA ILE A 61 5.20 -3.95 5.03
C ILE A 61 3.98 -3.82 5.95
N PRO A 62 3.90 -2.87 6.90
CA PRO A 62 2.70 -2.69 7.73
C PRO A 62 1.42 -2.42 6.93
N TYR A 63 1.53 -1.73 5.78
CA TYR A 63 0.36 -1.49 4.91
C TYR A 63 -0.15 -2.80 4.30
N PHE A 64 0.76 -3.62 3.76
CA PHE A 64 0.43 -4.96 3.26
C PHE A 64 -0.18 -5.84 4.35
N VAL A 65 0.43 -5.86 5.55
CA VAL A 65 -0.07 -6.64 6.68
C VAL A 65 -1.47 -6.18 7.09
N GLY A 66 -1.73 -4.86 7.08
CA GLY A 66 -3.08 -4.33 7.32
C GLY A 66 -4.11 -4.85 6.32
N LEU A 67 -3.77 -4.89 5.04
CA LEU A 67 -4.65 -5.48 4.02
C LEU A 67 -4.87 -6.98 4.22
N ALA A 68 -3.81 -7.73 4.55
CA ALA A 68 -3.92 -9.16 4.84
C ALA A 68 -4.86 -9.42 6.04
N VAL A 69 -4.75 -8.64 7.12
CA VAL A 69 -5.66 -8.73 8.28
C VAL A 69 -7.10 -8.41 7.90
N LEU A 70 -7.33 -7.40 7.06
CA LEU A 70 -8.68 -7.08 6.57
C LEU A 70 -9.26 -8.20 5.71
N ALA A 71 -8.43 -8.85 4.88
CA ALA A 71 -8.85 -10.00 4.09
C ALA A 71 -9.18 -11.21 4.98
N TRP A 72 -8.33 -11.52 5.96
CA TRP A 72 -8.59 -12.60 6.93
C TRP A 72 -9.80 -12.36 7.82
N SER A 73 -10.16 -11.09 8.04
CA SER A 73 -11.41 -10.75 8.73
C SER A 73 -12.66 -11.10 7.93
N LEU A 74 -12.52 -11.34 6.62
CA LEU A 74 -13.60 -11.77 5.73
C LEU A 74 -13.53 -13.27 5.40
N ASP A 75 -12.31 -13.82 5.32
CA ASP A 75 -12.05 -15.22 5.01
C ASP A 75 -10.73 -15.67 5.67
N GLU A 76 -10.83 -16.43 6.76
CA GLU A 76 -9.69 -16.86 7.57
C GLU A 76 -8.81 -17.93 6.91
N GLU A 77 -9.33 -18.59 5.86
CA GLU A 77 -8.62 -19.67 5.15
C GLU A 77 -7.72 -19.14 4.02
N LEU A 78 -7.82 -17.84 3.69
CA LEU A 78 -6.99 -17.24 2.64
C LEU A 78 -5.50 -17.40 2.93
N THR A 79 -4.79 -17.99 1.98
CA THR A 79 -3.33 -18.07 2.01
C THR A 79 -2.68 -16.73 1.66
N ILE A 80 -1.43 -16.54 2.05
CA ILE A 80 -0.65 -15.35 1.65
C ILE A 80 -0.50 -15.27 0.13
N GLU A 81 -0.38 -16.42 -0.53
CA GLU A 81 -0.29 -16.55 -1.98
C GLU A 81 -1.56 -16.04 -2.67
N GLU A 82 -2.74 -16.39 -2.14
CA GLU A 82 -4.03 -15.90 -2.63
C GLU A 82 -4.20 -14.41 -2.39
N ILE A 83 -3.83 -13.91 -1.21
CA ILE A 83 -3.83 -12.46 -0.92
C ILE A 83 -2.92 -11.73 -1.92
N CYS A 84 -1.72 -12.24 -2.16
CA CYS A 84 -0.79 -11.68 -3.14
C CYS A 84 -1.35 -11.72 -4.57
N ARG A 85 -2.04 -12.80 -4.94
CA ARG A 85 -2.70 -12.94 -6.24
C ARG A 85 -3.80 -11.90 -6.41
N LEU A 86 -4.71 -11.78 -5.44
CA LEU A 86 -5.80 -10.82 -5.48
C LEU A 86 -5.28 -9.37 -5.56
N ILE A 87 -4.25 -9.00 -4.79
CA ILE A 87 -3.61 -7.68 -4.89
C ILE A 87 -3.06 -7.45 -6.30
N LYS A 88 -2.45 -8.46 -6.94
CA LYS A 88 -1.95 -8.37 -8.32
C LYS A 88 -3.09 -8.23 -9.33
N GLU A 89 -4.21 -8.90 -9.12
CA GLU A 89 -5.38 -8.85 -10.01
C GLU A 89 -6.11 -7.50 -9.92
N THR A 90 -6.16 -6.89 -8.73
CA THR A 90 -6.96 -5.69 -8.47
C THR A 90 -6.15 -4.39 -8.53
N LYS A 91 -4.81 -4.47 -8.61
CA LYS A 91 -3.91 -3.31 -8.74
C LYS A 91 -4.40 -2.32 -9.79
N THR A 92 -4.21 -1.03 -9.50
CA THR A 92 -4.55 0.07 -10.40
C THR A 92 -3.30 0.83 -10.82
N LYS A 93 -3.44 1.96 -11.50
CA LYS A 93 -2.33 2.77 -11.98
C LYS A 93 -2.29 4.17 -11.36
N THR A 94 -1.06 4.63 -11.14
CA THR A 94 -0.72 6.03 -10.84
C THR A 94 -0.77 6.89 -12.11
N PHE A 95 -0.62 8.22 -11.96
CA PHE A 95 -0.60 9.15 -13.08
C PHE A 95 0.52 8.84 -14.10
N ASP A 96 1.70 8.41 -13.62
CA ASP A 96 2.83 8.01 -14.47
C ASP A 96 2.76 6.56 -14.97
N GLY A 97 1.64 5.87 -14.72
CA GLY A 97 1.33 4.55 -15.25
C GLY A 97 1.95 3.38 -14.48
N ARG A 98 2.49 3.60 -13.28
CA ARG A 98 2.99 2.52 -12.40
C ARG A 98 1.84 1.79 -11.74
N TYR A 99 2.08 0.53 -11.37
CA TYR A 99 1.11 -0.20 -10.56
C TYR A 99 1.13 0.29 -9.12
N VAL A 100 -0.04 0.53 -8.56
CA VAL A 100 -0.26 0.82 -7.14
C VAL A 100 -1.37 -0.07 -6.60
N VAL A 101 -1.27 -0.42 -5.33
CA VAL A 101 -2.31 -1.18 -4.64
C VAL A 101 -3.66 -0.48 -4.74
N ASN A 102 -4.72 -1.27 -4.90
CA ASN A 102 -6.11 -0.82 -4.91
C ASN A 102 -6.85 -1.47 -3.73
N PRO A 103 -6.86 -0.85 -2.54
CA PRO A 103 -7.43 -1.46 -1.34
C PRO A 103 -8.91 -1.80 -1.49
N LEU A 104 -9.70 -0.90 -2.08
CA LEU A 104 -11.13 -1.12 -2.28
C LEU A 104 -11.38 -2.26 -3.26
N GLY A 105 -10.71 -2.26 -4.42
CA GLY A 105 -10.82 -3.35 -5.39
C GLY A 105 -10.36 -4.69 -4.83
N PHE A 106 -9.30 -4.70 -4.02
CA PHE A 106 -8.82 -5.88 -3.31
C PHE A 106 -9.86 -6.43 -2.34
N ILE A 107 -10.43 -5.62 -1.45
CA ILE A 107 -11.42 -6.06 -0.47
C ILE A 107 -12.71 -6.52 -1.16
N GLU A 108 -13.16 -5.85 -2.21
CA GLU A 108 -14.32 -6.31 -2.99
C GLU A 108 -14.05 -7.64 -3.70
N ALA A 109 -12.83 -7.89 -4.17
CA ALA A 109 -12.46 -9.18 -4.74
C ALA A 109 -12.46 -10.30 -3.69
N VAL A 110 -12.02 -10.01 -2.46
CA VAL A 110 -12.09 -10.97 -1.34
C VAL A 110 -13.54 -11.33 -1.02
N LYS A 111 -14.44 -10.34 -0.89
CA LYS A 111 -15.87 -10.59 -0.59
C LYS A 111 -16.53 -11.51 -1.61
N LYS A 112 -16.18 -11.39 -2.89
CA LYS A 112 -16.74 -12.20 -3.98
C LYS A 112 -16.28 -13.65 -3.98
N LEU A 113 -15.26 -14.03 -3.21
CA LEU A 113 -14.89 -15.44 -3.05
C LEU A 113 -15.89 -16.23 -2.19
N GLN A 114 -16.71 -15.50 -1.42
CA GLN A 114 -17.73 -16.06 -0.52
C GLN A 114 -19.12 -16.13 -1.16
N GLU A 115 -19.28 -15.64 -2.40
CA GLU A 115 -20.52 -15.68 -3.19
C GLU A 115 -20.58 -16.94 -4.07
#